data_AF-A0A7C6WD75-F1
#
_entry.id   AF-A0A7C6WD75-F1
#
_cell.length_a   1.000
_cell.length_b   1.000
_cell.length_c   1.000
_cell.angle_alpha   90.00
_cell.angle_beta   90.00
_cell.angle_gamma   90.00
#
_symmetry.space_group_name_H-M   'P 1'
#
loop_
_entity.id
_entity.type
_entity.pdbx_description
1 polymer ?
#
loop_
_entity_poly.entity_id
_entity_poly.type
_entity_poly.pdbx_seq_one_letter_code
_entity_poly.pdbx_strand_id
1 'polypeptide(L)'
;MNKIWVFIVLICFVYGAISGNIDNLITASINTPKDTLDLVIKVGGLIIFYNGIFQIAIDSNVIKKLANLIHPIVRIIFKDLKKDSIVHELVSANIIANFLGLGIASTPIAIKALKSLKEELKDQTKPSISMVKLILINVAAFTIFPLSILSVRKIYNAKINLELVP
;
A
#
# COMPACT_ATOMS: atom_id res chain seq x y z
N MET A 1 5.85 -16.29 -16.23
CA MET A 1 6.51 -16.08 -14.91
C MET A 1 7.48 -17.19 -14.54
N ASN A 2 7.12 -18.48 -14.61
CA ASN A 2 8.03 -19.57 -14.18
C ASN A 2 9.40 -19.57 -14.88
N LYS A 3 9.45 -19.28 -16.19
CA LYS A 3 10.71 -19.22 -16.95
C LYS A 3 11.67 -18.14 -16.44
N ILE A 4 11.15 -16.99 -16.02
CA ILE A 4 11.94 -15.87 -15.50
C ILE A 4 12.57 -16.25 -14.16
N TRP A 5 11.78 -16.86 -13.27
CA TRP A 5 12.26 -17.30 -11.97
C TRP A 5 13.34 -18.38 -12.07
N VAL A 6 13.11 -19.40 -12.89
CA VAL A 6 14.10 -20.46 -13.13
C VAL A 6 15.40 -19.87 -13.67
N PHE A 7 15.32 -18.91 -14.60
CA PHE A 7 16.49 -18.24 -15.15
C PHE A 7 17.28 -17.44 -14.10
N ILE A 8 16.59 -16.70 -13.23
CA ILE A 8 17.22 -15.95 -12.12
C ILE A 8 17.94 -16.91 -11.17
N VAL A 9 17.27 -17.99 -10.75
CA VAL A 9 17.87 -18.99 -9.85
C VAL A 9 19.13 -19.58 -10.47
N LEU A 10 19.06 -19.95 -11.75
CA LEU A 10 20.18 -20.58 -12.46
C LEU A 10 21.39 -19.63 -12.58
N ILE A 11 21.14 -18.34 -12.85
CA ILE A 11 22.20 -17.31 -12.84
C ILE A 11 22.83 -17.18 -11.44
N CYS A 12 22.04 -17.16 -10.38
CA CYS A 12 22.56 -17.06 -9.02
C CYS A 12 23.47 -18.25 -8.66
N PHE A 13 23.09 -19.47 -9.07
CA PHE A 13 23.92 -20.67 -8.86
C PHE A 13 25.22 -20.64 -9.68
N VAL A 14 25.16 -20.26 -10.96
CA VAL A 14 26.35 -20.11 -11.81
C VAL A 14 27.29 -19.04 -11.24
N TYR A 15 26.75 -17.89 -10.83
CA TYR A 15 27.54 -16.84 -10.20
C TYR A 15 28.16 -17.29 -8.87
N GLY A 16 27.40 -18.01 -8.02
CA GLY A 16 27.89 -18.56 -6.76
C GLY A 16 29.03 -19.56 -6.95
N ALA A 17 28.95 -20.39 -8.01
CA ALA A 17 30.01 -21.33 -8.37
C ALA A 17 31.28 -20.62 -8.87
N ILE A 18 31.15 -19.62 -9.74
CA ILE A 18 32.31 -18.87 -10.29
C ILE A 18 32.98 -17.99 -9.22
N SER A 19 32.20 -17.39 -8.31
CA SER A 19 32.71 -16.53 -7.24
C SER A 19 33.27 -17.29 -6.03
N GLY A 20 33.18 -18.63 -6.01
CA GLY A 20 33.64 -19.47 -4.90
C GLY A 20 32.79 -19.33 -3.62
N ASN A 21 31.59 -18.74 -3.73
CA ASN A 21 30.74 -18.38 -2.58
C ASN A 21 29.51 -19.28 -2.45
N ILE A 22 29.63 -20.53 -2.91
CA ILE A 22 28.50 -21.47 -3.04
C ILE A 22 27.93 -21.89 -1.68
N ASP A 23 28.76 -21.98 -0.64
CA ASP A 23 28.34 -22.33 0.71
C ASP A 23 27.42 -21.27 1.32
N ASN A 24 27.73 -19.99 1.11
CA ASN A 24 26.85 -18.89 1.53
C ASN A 24 25.56 -18.85 0.70
N LEU A 25 25.61 -19.19 -0.59
CA LEU A 25 24.41 -19.31 -1.43
C LEU A 25 23.46 -20.40 -0.92
N ILE A 26 23.98 -21.58 -0.58
CA ILE A 26 23.20 -22.70 -0.04
C ILE A 26 22.63 -22.32 1.32
N THR A 27 23.46 -21.76 2.21
CA THR A 27 23.04 -21.31 3.54
C THR A 27 21.94 -20.24 3.47
N ALA A 28 22.10 -19.25 2.60
CA ALA A 28 21.08 -18.23 2.36
C ALA A 28 19.78 -18.85 1.83
N SER A 29 19.86 -19.83 0.92
CA SER A 29 18.69 -20.51 0.36
C SER A 29 17.89 -21.26 1.43
N ILE A 30 18.56 -21.84 2.43
CA ILE A 30 17.92 -22.55 3.54
C ILE A 30 17.35 -21.59 4.59
N ASN A 31 18.02 -20.46 4.85
CA ASN A 31 17.59 -19.48 5.86
C ASN A 31 16.50 -18.53 5.36
N THR A 32 16.49 -18.17 4.07
CA THR A 32 15.54 -17.21 3.48
C THR A 32 14.07 -17.56 3.75
N PRO A 33 13.61 -18.83 3.68
CA PRO A 33 12.22 -19.17 4.01
C PRO A 33 11.83 -18.79 5.44
N LYS A 34 12.73 -18.95 6.41
CA LYS A 34 12.48 -18.59 7.81
C LYS A 34 12.38 -17.08 7.97
N ASP A 35 13.32 -16.33 7.39
CA ASP A 35 13.29 -14.86 7.41
C ASP A 35 12.05 -14.31 6.69
N THR A 36 11.64 -14.95 5.61
CA THR A 36 10.43 -14.62 4.87
C THR A 36 9.18 -14.86 5.72
N LEU A 37 9.11 -15.98 6.44
CA LEU A 37 7.99 -16.28 7.32
C LEU A 37 7.87 -15.24 8.46
N ASP A 38 9.00 -14.91 9.10
CA ASP A 38 9.06 -13.86 10.11
C ASP A 38 8.59 -12.51 9.57
N LEU A 39 9.02 -12.15 8.36
CA LEU A 39 8.61 -10.93 7.68
C LEU A 39 7.11 -10.93 7.39
N VAL A 40 6.57 -12.03 6.85
CA VAL A 40 5.15 -12.17 6.51
C VAL A 40 4.29 -12.08 7.75
N ILE A 41 4.69 -12.68 8.87
CA ILE A 41 3.94 -12.59 10.13
C ILE A 41 3.96 -11.15 10.67
N LYS A 42 5.13 -10.50 10.69
CA LYS A 42 5.27 -9.13 11.19
C LYS A 42 4.46 -8.13 10.36
N VAL A 43 4.62 -8.16 9.05
CA VAL A 43 3.95 -7.23 8.13
C VAL A 43 2.47 -7.61 7.96
N GLY A 44 2.18 -8.90 7.79
CA GLY A 44 0.83 -9.41 7.61
C GLY A 44 -0.06 -9.15 8.82
N GLY A 45 0.44 -9.36 10.04
CA GLY A 45 -0.30 -9.04 11.27
C GLY A 45 -0.68 -7.57 11.36
N LEU A 46 0.24 -6.68 10.99
CA LEU A 46 -0.01 -5.24 10.96
C LEU A 46 -1.07 -4.87 9.90
N ILE A 47 -0.99 -5.46 8.70
CA ILE A 47 -1.97 -5.25 7.62
C ILE A 47 -3.35 -5.76 8.04
N ILE A 48 -3.46 -6.92 8.68
CA ILE A 48 -4.73 -7.48 9.16
C ILE A 48 -5.34 -6.54 10.20
N PHE A 49 -4.54 -6.08 11.17
CA PHE A 49 -4.98 -5.15 12.21
C PHE A 49 -5.50 -3.83 11.64
N TYR A 50 -4.73 -3.19 10.76
CA TYR A 50 -5.15 -1.92 10.15
C TYR A 50 -6.36 -2.10 9.23
N ASN A 51 -6.48 -3.21 8.50
CA ASN A 51 -7.70 -3.50 7.73
C ASN A 51 -8.93 -3.64 8.62
N GLY A 52 -8.79 -4.25 9.80
CA GLY A 52 -9.87 -4.35 10.80
C GLY A 52 -10.32 -2.97 11.29
N ILE A 53 -9.38 -2.13 11.74
CA ILE A 53 -9.67 -0.75 12.15
C ILE A 53 -10.33 0.04 11.02
N PHE A 54 -9.83 -0.12 9.80
CA PHE A 54 -10.36 0.59 8.65
C PHE A 54 -11.80 0.16 8.30
N GLN A 55 -12.10 -1.14 8.43
CA GLN A 55 -13.47 -1.63 8.25
C GLN A 55 -14.41 -1.03 9.29
N ILE A 56 -13.99 -0.95 10.56
CA ILE A 56 -14.75 -0.25 11.61
C ILE A 56 -14.98 1.23 11.26
N ALA A 57 -13.98 1.92 10.69
CA ALA A 57 -14.10 3.32 10.28
C ALA A 57 -15.10 3.52 9.11
N ILE A 58 -15.21 2.53 8.20
CA ILE A 58 -16.25 2.50 7.17
C ILE A 58 -17.62 2.30 7.83
N ASP A 59 -17.76 1.26 8.65
CA ASP A 59 -19.03 0.87 9.26
C ASP A 59 -19.58 1.96 10.21
N SER A 60 -18.69 2.75 10.82
CA SER A 60 -19.03 3.90 11.68
C SER A 60 -19.30 5.22 10.93
N ASN A 61 -19.30 5.23 9.60
CA ASN A 61 -19.44 6.42 8.75
C ASN A 61 -18.36 7.51 8.95
N VAL A 62 -17.26 7.22 9.66
CA VAL A 62 -16.14 8.16 9.81
C VAL A 62 -15.52 8.44 8.44
N ILE A 63 -15.31 7.39 7.65
CA ILE A 63 -14.78 7.51 6.29
C ILE A 63 -15.71 8.34 5.40
N LYS A 64 -17.03 8.16 5.51
CA LYS A 64 -18.02 8.94 4.76
C LYS A 64 -17.97 10.44 5.10
N LYS A 65 -17.82 10.79 6.37
CA LYS A 65 -17.64 12.18 6.82
C LYS A 65 -16.35 12.79 6.26
N LEU A 66 -15.24 12.05 6.32
CA LEU A 66 -13.96 12.51 5.79
C LEU A 66 -13.99 12.61 4.25
N ALA A 67 -14.65 11.66 3.57
CA ALA A 67 -14.84 11.68 2.13
C ALA A 67 -15.62 12.92 1.67
N ASN A 68 -16.62 13.35 2.44
CA ASN A 68 -17.33 14.60 2.20
C ASN A 68 -16.43 15.83 2.39
N LEU A 69 -15.51 15.81 3.36
CA LEU A 69 -14.57 16.90 3.60
C LEU A 69 -13.59 17.07 2.42
N ILE A 70 -13.07 15.98 1.87
CA ILE A 70 -12.12 16.02 0.75
C ILE A 70 -12.80 15.94 -0.63
N HIS A 71 -14.12 15.81 -0.68
CA HIS A 71 -14.91 15.76 -1.91
C HIS A 71 -14.51 16.81 -2.96
N PRO A 72 -14.27 18.10 -2.64
CA PRO A 72 -13.84 19.07 -3.66
C PRO A 72 -12.54 18.67 -4.36
N ILE A 73 -11.56 18.16 -3.62
CA ILE A 73 -10.28 17.70 -4.16
C ILE A 73 -10.50 16.46 -5.02
N VAL A 74 -11.27 15.49 -4.52
CA VAL A 74 -11.57 14.24 -5.24
C VAL A 74 -12.31 14.54 -6.54
N ARG A 75 -13.27 15.47 -6.55
CA ARG A 75 -14.03 15.84 -7.76
C ARG A 75 -13.16 16.50 -8.83
N ILE A 76 -12.15 17.27 -8.44
CA ILE A 76 -11.19 17.88 -9.38
C ILE A 76 -10.38 16.80 -10.09
N ILE A 77 -9.88 15.82 -9.32
CA ILE A 77 -9.01 14.75 -9.80
C ILE A 77 -9.83 13.68 -10.56
N PHE A 78 -10.95 13.25 -10.00
CA PHE A 78 -11.81 12.17 -10.45
C PHE A 78 -13.19 12.70 -10.88
N LYS A 79 -13.21 13.38 -12.02
CA LYS A 79 -14.43 14.02 -12.58
C LYS A 79 -15.53 13.01 -12.96
N ASP A 80 -15.14 11.76 -13.18
CA ASP A 80 -15.98 10.65 -13.65
C ASP A 80 -16.63 9.85 -12.50
N LEU A 81 -16.29 10.12 -11.24
CA LEU A 81 -16.87 9.44 -10.09
C LEU A 81 -18.21 10.04 -9.68
N LYS A 82 -19.24 9.19 -9.55
CA LYS A 82 -20.53 9.58 -8.97
C LYS A 82 -20.37 9.88 -7.48
N LYS A 83 -20.94 11.01 -7.04
CA LYS A 83 -21.02 11.36 -5.62
C LYS A 83 -21.82 10.29 -4.87
N ASP A 84 -21.43 10.00 -3.63
CA ASP A 84 -22.07 9.03 -2.74
C ASP A 84 -22.05 7.57 -3.23
N SER A 85 -21.16 7.24 -4.17
CA SER A 85 -20.87 5.84 -4.56
C SER A 85 -19.85 5.21 -3.63
N ILE A 86 -19.88 3.87 -3.50
CA ILE A 86 -18.87 3.13 -2.73
C ILE A 86 -17.45 3.36 -3.28
N VAL A 87 -17.33 3.55 -4.60
CA VAL A 87 -16.06 3.88 -5.25
C VAL A 87 -15.55 5.23 -4.79
N HIS A 88 -16.43 6.24 -4.71
CA HIS A 88 -16.06 7.56 -4.20
C HIS A 88 -15.57 7.48 -2.75
N GLU A 89 -16.25 6.72 -1.89
CA GLU A 89 -15.84 6.54 -0.49
C GLU A 89 -14.46 5.85 -0.39
N LEU A 90 -14.22 4.78 -1.16
CA LEU A 90 -12.94 4.06 -1.16
C LEU A 90 -11.78 4.89 -1.71
N VAL A 91 -11.99 5.62 -2.82
CA VAL A 91 -10.97 6.52 -3.39
C VAL A 91 -10.66 7.66 -2.43
N SER A 92 -11.68 8.24 -1.82
CA SER A 92 -11.50 9.29 -0.81
C SER A 92 -10.70 8.76 0.39
N ALA A 93 -11.08 7.59 0.90
CA ALA A 93 -10.39 6.98 2.03
C ALA A 93 -8.91 6.67 1.73
N ASN A 94 -8.60 6.22 0.50
CA ASN A 94 -7.22 6.00 0.06
C ASN A 94 -6.41 7.30 0.07
N ILE A 95 -6.97 8.39 -0.47
CA ILE A 95 -6.30 9.71 -0.50
C ILE A 95 -6.06 10.22 0.93
N ILE A 96 -7.05 10.09 1.81
CA ILE A 96 -6.92 10.47 3.23
C ILE A 96 -5.84 9.63 3.91
N ALA A 97 -5.82 8.31 3.70
CA ALA A 97 -4.81 7.43 4.28
C ALA A 97 -3.40 7.83 3.82
N ASN A 98 -3.21 8.16 2.54
CA ASN A 98 -1.93 8.69 2.04
C ASN A 98 -1.59 10.06 2.64
N PHE A 99 -2.55 10.98 2.75
CA PHE A 99 -2.32 12.32 3.31
C PHE A 99 -1.94 12.28 4.80
N LEU A 100 -2.56 11.40 5.58
CA LEU A 100 -2.24 11.17 6.99
C LEU A 100 -0.97 10.34 7.21
N GLY A 101 -0.31 9.89 6.14
CA GLY A 101 0.89 9.05 6.24
C GLY A 101 0.61 7.64 6.77
N LEU A 102 -0.64 7.18 6.67
CA LEU A 102 -1.07 5.81 6.96
C LEU A 102 -0.83 4.90 5.74
N GLY A 103 0.38 4.95 5.16
CA GLY A 103 0.71 4.28 3.89
C GLY A 103 0.45 2.76 3.91
N ILE A 104 0.55 2.14 5.09
CA ILE A 104 0.30 0.70 5.28
C ILE A 104 -1.19 0.35 5.12
N ALA A 105 -2.09 1.27 5.48
CA ALA A 105 -3.52 1.14 5.23
C ALA A 105 -3.89 1.59 3.81
N SER A 106 -3.18 2.57 3.25
CA SER A 106 -3.49 3.13 1.93
C SER A 106 -3.47 2.09 0.80
N THR A 107 -2.45 1.22 0.78
CA THR A 107 -2.26 0.21 -0.29
C THR A 107 -3.43 -0.79 -0.43
N PRO A 108 -3.89 -1.48 0.65
CA PRO A 108 -5.05 -2.38 0.54
C PRO A 108 -6.34 -1.63 0.19
N ILE A 109 -6.50 -0.37 0.63
CA ILE A 109 -7.64 0.46 0.24
C ILE A 109 -7.59 0.79 -1.26
N ALA A 110 -6.41 1.12 -1.80
CA ALA A 110 -6.21 1.35 -3.23
C ALA A 110 -6.63 0.12 -4.04
N ILE A 111 -6.24 -1.08 -3.62
CA ILE A 111 -6.60 -2.34 -4.29
C ILE A 111 -8.12 -2.55 -4.26
N LYS A 112 -8.78 -2.31 -3.11
CA LYS A 112 -10.24 -2.40 -2.98
C LYS A 112 -10.94 -1.38 -3.89
N ALA A 113 -10.46 -0.14 -3.93
CA ALA A 113 -10.95 0.90 -4.82
C ALA A 113 -10.76 0.56 -6.31
N LEU A 114 -9.59 0.04 -6.70
CA LEU A 114 -9.31 -0.41 -8.07
C LEU A 114 -10.23 -1.56 -8.48
N LYS A 115 -10.53 -2.49 -7.57
CA LYS A 115 -11.47 -3.58 -7.82
C LYS A 115 -12.88 -3.04 -8.06
N SER A 116 -13.37 -2.16 -7.20
CA SER A 116 -14.70 -1.55 -7.37
C SER A 116 -14.79 -0.67 -8.62
N LEU A 117 -13.73 0.09 -8.96
CA LEU A 117 -13.62 0.82 -10.23
C LEU A 117 -13.72 -0.11 -11.44
N LYS A 118 -13.11 -1.30 -11.37
CA LYS A 118 -13.14 -2.28 -12.45
C LYS A 118 -14.51 -2.94 -12.61
N GLU A 119 -15.22 -3.17 -11.52
CA GLU A 119 -16.58 -3.74 -11.51
C GLU A 119 -17.60 -2.81 -12.19
N GLU A 120 -17.37 -1.49 -12.17
CA GLU A 120 -18.23 -0.51 -12.87
C GLU A 120 -17.96 -0.41 -14.39
N LEU A 121 -16.90 -1.05 -14.90
CA LEU A 121 -16.55 -0.98 -16.33
C LEU A 121 -17.35 -1.97 -17.17
N LYS A 122 -17.84 -1.49 -18.31
CA LYS A 122 -18.45 -2.33 -19.35
C LYS A 122 -17.43 -3.28 -19.99
N ASP A 123 -16.19 -2.81 -20.16
CA ASP A 123 -15.07 -3.59 -20.70
C ASP A 123 -13.98 -3.71 -19.63
N GLN A 124 -13.86 -4.90 -19.05
CA GLN A 124 -12.88 -5.18 -17.99
C GLN A 124 -11.46 -5.45 -18.51
N THR A 125 -11.25 -5.46 -19.83
CA THR A 125 -9.93 -5.69 -20.44
C THR A 125 -9.08 -4.42 -20.44
N LYS A 126 -9.69 -3.24 -20.28
CA LYS A 126 -9.01 -1.94 -20.30
C LYS A 126 -9.13 -1.21 -18.97
N PRO A 127 -8.03 -0.63 -18.45
CA PRO A 127 -8.09 0.21 -17.27
C PRO A 127 -8.81 1.53 -17.57
N SER A 128 -9.60 2.01 -16.61
CA SER A 128 -10.23 3.34 -16.71
C SER A 128 -9.24 4.46 -16.36
N ILE A 129 -9.53 5.68 -16.81
CA ILE A 129 -8.75 6.87 -16.42
C ILE A 129 -8.70 7.05 -14.90
N SER A 130 -9.80 6.77 -14.20
CA SER A 130 -9.82 6.78 -12.73
C SER A 130 -8.85 5.76 -12.13
N MET A 131 -8.78 4.54 -12.67
CA MET A 131 -7.81 3.54 -12.19
C MET A 131 -6.36 4.03 -12.37
N VAL A 132 -6.04 4.62 -13.53
CA VAL A 132 -4.71 5.15 -13.81
C VAL A 132 -4.36 6.30 -12.86
N LYS A 133 -5.28 7.25 -12.63
CA LYS A 133 -5.10 8.36 -11.69
C LYS A 133 -4.88 7.88 -10.27
N LEU A 134 -5.66 6.91 -9.82
CA LEU A 134 -5.53 6.34 -8.48
C LEU A 134 -4.16 5.70 -8.28
N ILE A 135 -3.66 4.94 -9.26
CA ILE A 135 -2.32 4.37 -9.22
C ILE A 135 -1.26 5.49 -9.19
N LEU A 136 -1.39 6.51 -10.05
CA LEU A 136 -0.44 7.63 -10.10
C LEU A 136 -0.32 8.34 -8.74
N ILE A 137 -1.45 8.58 -8.07
CA ILE A 137 -1.49 9.22 -6.74
C ILE A 137 -0.80 8.35 -5.69
N ASN A 138 -1.03 7.04 -5.72
CA ASN A 138 -0.38 6.12 -4.78
C ASN A 138 1.12 5.98 -5.03
N VAL A 139 1.55 5.99 -6.30
CA VAL A 139 2.98 5.97 -6.66
C VAL A 139 3.67 7.28 -6.28
N ALA A 140 3.01 8.42 -6.45
CA ALA A 140 3.54 9.72 -6.04
C ALA A 140 3.69 9.86 -4.51
N ALA A 141 3.04 8.98 -3.73
CA ALA A 141 3.15 8.88 -2.27
C ALA A 141 3.08 10.26 -1.56
N PHE A 142 2.19 11.14 -2.04
CA PHE A 142 2.07 12.48 -1.44
C PHE A 142 1.47 12.38 -0.04
N THR A 143 2.27 12.70 0.96
CA THR A 143 1.91 12.66 2.39
C THR A 143 2.06 14.04 3.00
N ILE A 144 0.99 14.56 3.59
CA ILE A 144 0.97 15.87 4.28
C ILE A 144 1.51 15.72 5.71
N PHE A 145 1.04 14.68 6.41
CA PHE A 145 1.47 14.35 7.77
C PHE A 145 2.29 13.06 7.74
N PRO A 146 3.63 13.13 7.83
CA PRO A 146 4.47 11.95 7.71
C PRO A 146 4.51 11.15 9.03
N LEU A 147 3.34 10.76 9.55
CA LEU A 147 3.22 10.08 10.85
C LEU A 147 4.08 8.81 10.93
N SER A 148 4.11 8.00 9.86
CA SER A 148 4.94 6.79 9.81
C SER A 148 6.44 7.07 10.02
N ILE A 149 6.99 8.11 9.38
CA ILE A 149 8.42 8.45 9.56
C ILE A 149 8.68 9.06 10.94
N LEU A 150 7.73 9.83 11.48
CA LEU A 150 7.82 10.41 12.81
C LEU A 150 7.80 9.32 13.89
N SER A 151 6.93 8.32 13.77
CA SER A 151 6.88 7.17 14.68
C SER A 151 8.19 6.38 14.66
N VAL A 152 8.73 6.09 13.48
CA VAL A 152 10.04 5.42 13.34
C VAL A 152 11.14 6.26 14.00
N ARG A 153 11.20 7.57 13.71
CA ARG A 153 12.19 8.47 14.32
C ARG A 153 12.09 8.50 15.85
N LYS A 154 10.87 8.47 16.40
CA LYS A 154 10.64 8.45 17.85
C LYS A 154 11.15 7.15 18.48
N ILE A 155 10.89 6.00 17.85
CA ILE A 155 11.41 4.69 18.29
C ILE A 155 12.94 4.70 18.36
N TYR A 156 13.60 5.36 17.41
CA TYR A 156 15.06 5.48 17.37
C TYR A 156 15.63 6.71 18.13
N ASN A 157 14.82 7.39 18.97
CA ASN A 157 15.21 8.57 19.76
C ASN A 157 15.85 9.71 18.94
N ALA A 158 15.51 9.83 17.65
CA ALA A 158 15.96 10.95 16.85
C ALA A 158 15.28 12.25 17.32
N LYS A 159 16.00 13.38 17.30
CA LYS A 159 15.38 14.69 17.55
C LYS A 159 14.24 14.91 16.54
N ILE A 160 13.03 15.07 17.07
CA ILE A 160 11.84 15.48 16.33
C ILE A 160 11.47 16.85 16.87
N ASN A 161 11.70 17.90 16.08
CA ASN A 161 11.34 19.28 16.44
C ASN A 161 9.84 19.59 16.20
N LEU A 162 9.02 18.56 16.00
CA LEU A 162 7.57 18.65 15.88
C LEU A 162 6.95 17.99 17.13
N GLU A 163 6.58 18.80 18.11
CA GLU A 163 5.66 18.43 19.20
C GLU A 163 4.24 18.36 18.64
N LEU A 164 3.95 17.40 17.76
CA LEU A 164 2.58 17.18 17.33
C LEU A 164 2.05 15.92 18.02
N VAL A 165 1.21 16.20 19.02
CA VAL A 165 0.44 15.33 19.93
C VAL A 165 1.16 15.01 21.26
N PRO A 166 0.47 15.11 22.43
CA PRO A 166 1.05 14.87 23.77
C PRO A 166 1.81 13.55 23.92
#